data_AF-A0A8S4G134-F1
#
_entry.id   AF-A0A8S4G134-F1
#
_cell.length_a   1.000
_cell.length_b   1.000
_cell.length_c   1.000
_cell.angle_alpha   90.00
_cell.angle_beta   90.00
_cell.angle_gamma   90.00
#
_symmetry.space_group_name_H-M   'P 1'
#
loop_
_entity.id
_entity.type
_entity.pdbx_description
1 polymer ?
#
loop_
_entity_poly.entity_id
_entity_poly.type
_entity_poly.pdbx_seq_one_letter_code
_entity_poly.pdbx_strand_id
1 'polypeptide(L)'
;MTTTTRASVSQLLRNKDETGEEDEEPKKKSREDWRKAKELEEARKAGTAPAAVDETGKDINPHIPQYISSAPWYYGTAGPTLKHQRPQEDREAGFTRLDTFYKKGVDATKVATKYRKGACENCGAMTHAKKDCLERPRKIGAKFTNQAISADEFAQPDLNLSYDGKRDRWNGYDPAAHRAIIDEFQKVEEAKRELRAKRLEQDPDAVDEDDNAEEDEDKYVDEVDMPGTKV
;
A
#
# COMPACT_ATOMS: atom_id res chain seq x y z
N MET A 1 44.79 -23.84 54.04
CA MET A 1 44.49 -23.89 52.60
C MET A 1 42.99 -23.67 52.44
N THR A 2 42.57 -22.44 52.13
CA THR A 2 41.17 -22.09 51.91
C THR A 2 41.05 -21.61 50.46
N THR A 3 40.47 -22.46 49.62
CA THR A 3 40.25 -22.17 48.19
C THR A 3 38.99 -21.32 48.03
N THR A 4 39.15 -20.04 47.66
CA THR A 4 38.04 -19.19 47.24
C THR A 4 37.61 -19.57 45.83
N THR A 5 36.52 -20.33 45.72
CA THR A 5 35.89 -20.66 44.44
C THR A 5 35.18 -19.42 43.89
N ARG A 6 35.57 -18.93 42.70
CA ARG A 6 34.89 -17.83 42.01
C ARG A 6 33.59 -18.35 41.38
N ALA A 7 32.44 -17.89 41.88
CA ALA A 7 31.15 -18.16 41.27
C ALA A 7 30.99 -17.40 39.94
N SER A 8 30.22 -17.96 39.01
CA SER A 8 29.95 -17.36 37.71
C SER A 8 28.91 -16.23 37.81
N VAL A 9 29.01 -15.22 36.94
CA VAL A 9 28.09 -14.06 36.89
C VAL A 9 26.61 -14.50 36.75
N SER A 10 26.37 -15.63 36.09
CA SER A 10 25.05 -16.26 35.96
C SER A 10 24.45 -16.71 37.30
N GLN A 11 25.27 -17.24 38.23
CA GLN A 11 24.79 -17.63 39.57
C GLN A 11 24.53 -16.43 40.49
N LEU A 12 25.26 -15.33 40.32
CA LEU A 12 25.03 -14.09 41.08
C LEU A 12 23.72 -13.41 40.69
N LEU A 13 23.33 -13.48 39.41
CA LEU A 13 22.05 -12.96 38.93
C LEU A 13 20.87 -13.79 39.45
N ARG A 14 21.02 -15.11 39.52
CA ARG A 14 19.96 -16.02 39.97
C ARG A 14 19.67 -15.92 41.47
N ASN A 15 20.68 -15.63 42.28
CA ASN A 15 20.50 -15.40 43.72
C ASN A 15 19.94 -14.00 44.03
N LYS A 16 20.07 -13.04 43.11
CA LYS A 16 19.50 -11.69 43.26
C LYS A 16 17.98 -11.67 43.07
N ASP A 17 17.43 -12.62 42.32
CA ASP A 17 15.97 -12.82 42.18
C ASP A 17 15.32 -13.47 43.42
N GLU A 18 16.06 -14.22 44.26
CA GLU A 18 15.52 -14.87 45.47
C GLU A 18 15.54 -13.98 46.73
N THR A 19 16.18 -12.80 46.68
CA THR A 19 16.13 -11.80 47.74
C THR A 19 15.22 -10.67 47.27
N GLY A 20 13.96 -10.71 47.68
CA GLY A 20 12.96 -9.70 47.38
C GLY A 20 13.43 -8.29 47.76
N GLU A 21 13.91 -7.55 46.76
CA GLU A 21 13.90 -6.09 46.70
C GLU A 21 12.75 -5.66 45.77
N GLU A 22 11.55 -6.18 46.04
CA GLU A 22 10.30 -5.56 45.61
C GLU A 22 10.03 -4.43 46.61
N ASP A 23 10.58 -3.24 46.39
CA ASP A 23 10.12 -1.92 46.92
C ASP A 23 11.22 -0.82 46.85
N GLU A 24 11.84 -0.58 45.67
CA GLU A 24 12.26 0.80 45.38
C GLU A 24 11.07 1.53 44.74
N GLU A 25 10.16 2.00 45.59
CA GLU A 25 9.17 3.02 45.23
C GLU A 25 9.88 4.14 44.45
N PRO A 26 9.26 4.71 43.39
CA PRO A 26 9.88 5.76 42.61
C PRO A 26 10.23 6.94 43.49
N LYS A 27 11.52 7.13 43.81
CA LYS A 27 12.03 8.31 44.53
C LYS A 27 11.44 9.56 43.87
N LYS A 28 10.60 10.28 44.62
CA LYS A 28 9.96 11.52 44.15
C LYS A 28 11.06 12.43 43.64
N LYS A 29 11.05 12.73 42.33
CA LYS A 29 11.98 13.68 41.70
C LYS A 29 12.06 14.92 42.57
N SER A 30 13.27 15.28 43.01
CA SER A 30 13.43 16.45 43.86
C SER A 30 13.03 17.70 43.07
N ARG A 31 12.59 18.76 43.78
CA ARG A 31 12.25 20.04 43.13
C ARG A 31 13.41 20.60 42.29
N GLU A 32 14.64 20.27 42.66
CA GLU A 32 15.85 20.64 41.94
C GLU A 32 15.99 19.89 40.61
N ASP A 33 15.67 18.60 40.58
CA ASP A 33 15.72 17.80 39.35
C ASP A 33 14.66 18.24 38.33
N TRP A 34 13.50 18.67 38.81
CA TRP A 34 12.46 19.25 37.95
C TRP A 34 12.90 20.57 37.32
N ARG A 35 13.55 21.45 38.09
CA ARG A 35 14.11 22.72 37.58
C ARG A 35 15.21 22.46 36.54
N LYS A 36 16.14 21.55 36.84
CA LYS A 36 17.21 21.15 35.90
C LYS A 36 16.65 20.57 34.61
N ALA A 37 15.60 19.75 34.67
CA ALA A 37 14.97 19.19 33.48
C ALA A 37 14.33 20.28 32.59
N LYS A 38 13.70 21.29 33.19
CA LYS A 38 13.12 22.43 32.44
C LYS A 38 14.19 23.34 31.84
N GLU A 39 15.24 23.66 32.58
CA GLU A 39 16.36 24.44 32.08
C GLU A 39 17.10 23.73 30.93
N LEU A 40 17.25 22.41 31.02
CA LEU A 40 17.82 21.59 29.94
C LEU A 40 16.91 21.56 28.70
N GLU A 41 15.59 21.52 28.88
CA GLU A 41 14.62 21.63 27.78
C GLU A 41 14.69 23.01 27.10
N GLU A 42 14.79 24.09 27.88
CA GLU A 42 14.96 25.46 27.37
C GLU A 42 16.30 25.65 26.66
N ALA A 43 17.40 25.12 27.20
CA ALA A 43 18.72 25.13 26.58
C ALA A 43 18.74 24.33 25.26
N ARG A 44 18.02 23.20 25.20
CA ARG A 44 17.84 22.43 23.96
C ARG A 44 17.01 23.21 22.94
N LYS A 45 15.95 23.88 23.38
CA LYS A 45 15.12 24.73 22.53
C LYS A 45 15.87 25.97 22.02
N ALA A 46 16.83 26.46 22.78
CA ALA A 46 17.73 27.55 22.41
C ALA A 46 18.91 27.09 21.54
N GLY A 47 19.08 25.79 21.30
CA GLY A 47 20.18 25.22 20.49
C GLY A 47 21.53 25.15 21.23
N THR A 48 21.58 25.45 22.53
CA THR A 48 22.80 25.46 23.34
C THR A 48 23.16 24.07 23.88
N ALA A 49 22.19 23.16 23.98
CA ALA A 49 22.38 21.80 24.47
C ALA A 49 22.00 20.75 23.41
N PRO A 50 22.67 19.58 23.37
CA PRO A 50 22.38 18.53 22.40
C PRO A 50 20.96 17.98 22.59
N ALA A 51 20.35 17.58 21.47
CA ALA A 51 19.02 16.99 21.44
C ALA A 51 18.96 15.69 22.27
N ALA A 52 17.75 15.31 22.68
CA ALA A 52 17.55 13.99 23.28
C ALA A 52 17.63 12.94 22.17
N VAL A 53 18.47 11.93 22.35
CA VAL A 53 18.63 10.83 21.39
C VAL A 53 17.66 9.72 21.75
N ASP A 54 16.90 9.22 20.78
CA ASP A 54 16.01 8.08 20.95
C ASP A 54 16.77 6.74 21.01
N GLU A 55 16.06 5.65 21.29
CA GLU A 55 16.61 4.29 21.33
C GLU A 55 17.22 3.82 19.98
N THR A 56 16.89 4.49 18.88
CA THR A 56 17.40 4.21 17.53
C THR A 56 18.52 5.14 17.10
N GLY A 57 19.01 6.01 17.99
CA GLY A 57 20.07 6.96 17.70
C GLY A 57 19.59 8.22 16.94
N LYS A 58 18.28 8.46 16.85
CA LYS A 58 17.71 9.64 16.19
C LYS A 58 17.47 10.76 17.20
N ASP A 59 17.85 11.96 16.79
CA ASP A 59 17.60 13.16 17.58
C ASP A 59 16.11 13.50 17.62
N ILE A 60 15.58 13.67 18.82
CA ILE A 60 14.24 14.18 19.06
C ILE A 60 14.30 15.70 19.03
N ASN A 61 13.58 16.29 18.08
CA ASN A 61 13.51 17.73 17.93
C ASN A 61 13.02 18.42 19.23
N PRO A 62 13.83 19.29 19.86
CA PRO A 62 13.47 20.01 21.09
C PRO A 62 12.25 20.92 21.00
N HIS A 63 11.79 21.26 19.79
CA HIS A 63 10.60 22.08 19.57
C HIS A 63 9.30 21.28 19.56
N ILE A 64 9.35 19.94 19.60
CA ILE A 64 8.16 19.10 19.76
C ILE A 64 7.57 19.35 21.16
N PRO A 65 6.29 19.76 21.27
CA PRO A 65 5.67 19.98 22.57
C PRO A 65 5.77 18.75 23.48
N GLN A 66 5.96 18.99 24.78
CA GLN A 66 6.19 17.95 25.79
C GLN A 66 5.12 16.83 25.75
N TYR A 67 3.86 17.16 25.50
CA TYR A 67 2.76 16.18 25.44
C TYR A 67 2.82 15.21 24.25
N ILE A 68 3.53 15.56 23.17
CA ILE A 68 3.74 14.69 22.00
C ILE A 68 4.99 13.83 22.23
N SER A 69 6.07 14.42 22.77
CA SER A 69 7.35 13.74 22.98
C SER A 69 7.34 12.78 24.18
N SER A 70 6.48 13.01 25.19
CA SER A 70 6.37 12.11 26.33
C SER A 70 5.61 10.84 25.94
N ALA A 71 6.29 9.69 25.98
CA ALA A 71 5.65 8.39 25.85
C ALA A 71 4.72 8.13 27.05
N PRO A 72 3.44 7.76 26.83
CA PRO A 72 2.53 7.41 27.90
C PRO A 72 3.00 6.16 28.68
N TRP A 73 2.58 6.04 29.94
CA TRP A 73 2.99 4.96 30.84
C TRP A 73 2.70 3.55 30.28
N TYR A 74 1.62 3.38 29.54
CA TYR A 74 1.21 2.11 28.95
C TYR A 74 2.05 1.67 27.74
N TYR A 75 2.89 2.55 27.21
CA TYR A 75 3.78 2.24 26.09
C TYR A 75 5.04 1.46 26.54
N GLY A 76 5.34 1.45 27.85
CA GLY A 76 6.39 0.60 28.43
C GLY A 76 7.83 1.07 28.17
N THR A 77 8.05 2.26 27.65
CA THR A 77 9.40 2.81 27.40
C THR A 77 9.83 3.76 28.52
N ALA A 78 11.01 3.51 29.11
CA ALA A 78 11.58 4.36 30.17
C ALA A 78 12.35 5.58 29.63
N GLY A 79 12.63 5.63 28.32
CA GLY A 79 13.43 6.67 27.67
C GLY A 79 12.64 7.64 26.77
N PRO A 80 13.26 8.75 26.34
CA PRO A 80 12.67 9.65 25.37
C PRO A 80 12.57 8.94 24.01
N THR A 81 11.34 8.76 23.51
CA THR A 81 11.07 8.07 22.25
C THR A 81 9.90 8.72 21.53
N LEU A 82 9.89 8.63 20.21
CA LEU A 82 8.77 9.07 19.36
C LEU A 82 8.10 7.87 18.66
N LYS A 83 8.42 6.63 19.06
CA LYS A 83 7.86 5.41 18.46
C LYS A 83 6.36 5.28 18.70
N HIS A 84 5.83 5.79 19.82
CA HIS A 84 4.40 5.75 20.12
C HIS A 84 3.54 6.63 19.20
N GLN A 85 4.18 7.58 18.49
CA GLN A 85 3.52 8.43 17.50
C GLN A 85 3.60 7.87 16.07
N ARG A 86 4.32 6.76 15.87
CA ARG A 86 4.30 6.07 14.58
C ARG A 86 2.92 5.44 14.36
N PRO A 87 2.51 5.24 13.10
CA PRO A 87 1.35 4.44 12.76
C PRO A 87 1.34 3.14 13.56
N GLN A 88 0.20 2.87 14.21
CA GLN A 88 0.03 1.70 15.08
C GLN A 88 -0.57 0.56 14.25
N GLU A 89 -0.04 -0.64 14.42
CA GLU A 89 -0.44 -1.83 13.63
C GLU A 89 -1.93 -2.17 13.79
N ASP A 90 -2.56 -1.87 14.92
CA ASP A 90 -3.98 -2.09 15.18
C ASP A 90 -4.90 -1.12 14.41
N ARG A 91 -4.39 0.08 14.09
CA ARG A 91 -5.09 1.11 13.32
C ARG A 91 -4.79 1.05 11.84
N GLU A 92 -3.72 0.34 11.45
CA GLU A 92 -3.39 0.09 10.07
C GLU A 92 -4.36 -0.94 9.48
N ALA A 93 -5.28 -0.45 8.65
CA ALA A 93 -6.12 -1.33 7.87
C ALA A 93 -5.25 -2.09 6.85
N GLY A 94 -5.24 -3.42 6.95
CA GLY A 94 -4.61 -4.28 5.95
C GLY A 94 -5.37 -4.23 4.64
N PHE A 95 -4.93 -3.38 3.71
CA PHE A 95 -5.52 -3.27 2.39
C PHE A 95 -4.96 -4.31 1.43
N THR A 96 -5.83 -4.83 0.57
CA THR A 96 -5.42 -5.72 -0.51
C THR A 96 -4.63 -4.93 -1.56
N ARG A 97 -3.66 -5.60 -2.19
CA ARG A 97 -2.73 -4.96 -3.13
C ARG A 97 -3.43 -4.66 -4.47
N LEU A 98 -2.83 -3.77 -5.26
CA LEU A 98 -3.35 -3.33 -6.56
C LEU A 98 -3.41 -4.46 -7.60
N ASP A 99 -2.51 -5.44 -7.51
CA ASP A 99 -2.42 -6.59 -8.44
C ASP A 99 -3.53 -7.62 -8.22
N THR A 100 -4.21 -7.58 -7.09
CA THR A 100 -5.25 -8.54 -6.73
C THR A 100 -6.64 -7.97 -7.03
N PHE A 101 -7.34 -8.62 -7.96
CA PHE A 101 -8.70 -8.26 -8.36
C PHE A 101 -9.62 -9.50 -8.39
N TYR A 102 -10.94 -9.27 -8.46
CA TYR A 102 -11.93 -10.33 -8.63
C TYR A 102 -11.66 -11.16 -9.88
N LYS A 103 -11.79 -12.47 -9.76
CA LYS A 103 -11.58 -13.40 -10.88
C LYS A 103 -12.80 -13.37 -11.80
N LYS A 104 -12.68 -12.72 -12.97
CA LYS A 104 -13.75 -12.69 -13.96
C LYS A 104 -13.78 -13.96 -14.80
N GLY A 105 -14.97 -14.35 -15.26
CA GLY A 105 -15.18 -15.51 -16.13
C GLY A 105 -15.54 -16.79 -15.37
N VAL A 106 -15.43 -17.92 -16.07
CA VAL A 106 -15.81 -19.25 -15.57
C VAL A 106 -14.64 -20.23 -15.67
N ASP A 107 -14.63 -21.23 -14.79
CA ASP A 107 -13.63 -22.29 -14.78
C ASP A 107 -13.90 -23.31 -15.90
N ALA A 108 -13.42 -23.02 -17.11
CA ALA A 108 -13.59 -23.91 -18.28
C ALA A 108 -12.79 -25.23 -18.16
N THR A 109 -11.88 -25.33 -17.19
CA THR A 109 -11.05 -26.54 -16.98
C THR A 109 -11.83 -27.72 -16.44
N LYS A 110 -12.92 -27.47 -15.70
CA LYS A 110 -13.70 -28.51 -14.99
C LYS A 110 -15.19 -28.34 -15.29
N VAL A 111 -15.61 -28.83 -16.45
CA VAL A 111 -17.03 -28.86 -16.81
C VAL A 111 -17.63 -30.21 -16.40
N ALA A 112 -18.62 -30.17 -15.49
CA ALA A 112 -19.36 -31.36 -15.11
C ALA A 112 -20.35 -31.77 -16.21
N THR A 113 -20.45 -33.07 -16.50
CA THR A 113 -21.39 -33.59 -17.51
C THR A 113 -22.74 -34.00 -16.92
N LYS A 114 -22.84 -34.07 -15.59
CA LYS A 114 -24.04 -34.48 -14.85
C LYS A 114 -24.36 -33.47 -13.75
N TYR A 115 -25.63 -33.37 -13.43
CA TYR A 115 -26.10 -32.53 -12.33
C TYR A 115 -25.54 -33.01 -10.99
N ARG A 116 -25.02 -32.07 -10.20
CA ARG A 116 -24.51 -32.31 -8.85
C ARG A 116 -25.54 -31.86 -7.81
N LYS A 117 -25.66 -32.60 -6.71
CA LYS A 117 -26.57 -32.22 -5.62
C LYS A 117 -26.11 -30.90 -4.99
N GLY A 118 -27.02 -29.93 -4.92
CA GLY A 118 -26.70 -28.58 -4.43
C GLY A 118 -26.40 -27.57 -5.53
N ALA A 119 -26.30 -28.01 -6.80
CA ALA A 119 -26.14 -27.10 -7.93
C ALA A 119 -27.42 -26.30 -8.21
N CYS A 120 -27.27 -25.21 -8.94
CA CYS A 120 -28.37 -24.45 -9.51
C CYS A 120 -29.26 -25.36 -10.37
N GLU A 121 -30.56 -25.38 -10.06
CA GLU A 121 -31.50 -26.26 -10.77
C GLU A 121 -31.70 -25.87 -12.24
N ASN A 122 -31.36 -24.63 -12.62
CA ASN A 122 -31.48 -24.11 -13.98
C ASN A 122 -30.28 -24.53 -14.87
N CYS A 123 -29.07 -24.07 -14.53
CA CYS A 123 -27.87 -24.25 -15.33
C CYS A 123 -26.94 -25.39 -14.87
N GLY A 124 -27.02 -25.82 -13.61
CA GLY A 124 -26.19 -26.89 -13.06
C GLY A 124 -24.82 -26.47 -12.50
N ALA A 125 -24.52 -25.17 -12.41
CA ALA A 125 -23.34 -24.65 -11.70
C ALA A 125 -23.55 -24.70 -10.17
N MET A 126 -22.47 -24.87 -9.39
CA MET A 126 -22.53 -25.03 -7.93
C MET A 126 -22.41 -23.73 -7.13
N THR A 127 -22.05 -22.61 -7.76
CA THR A 127 -21.66 -21.38 -7.03
C THR A 127 -22.85 -20.53 -6.59
N HIS A 128 -24.00 -20.69 -7.23
CA HIS A 128 -25.17 -19.83 -7.05
C HIS A 128 -26.48 -20.61 -7.01
N ALA A 129 -27.52 -19.97 -6.48
CA ALA A 129 -28.87 -20.53 -6.43
C ALA A 129 -29.66 -20.22 -7.72
N LYS A 130 -30.74 -20.97 -7.97
CA LYS A 130 -31.61 -20.77 -9.16
C LYS A 130 -32.09 -19.32 -9.37
N LYS A 131 -32.33 -18.59 -8.27
CA LYS A 131 -32.85 -17.21 -8.32
C LYS A 131 -31.82 -16.22 -8.86
N ASP A 132 -30.55 -16.45 -8.56
CA ASP A 132 -29.42 -15.58 -8.93
C ASP A 132 -28.69 -16.11 -10.16
N CYS A 133 -29.36 -16.96 -10.95
CA CYS A 133 -28.78 -17.58 -12.12
C CYS A 133 -28.67 -16.57 -13.26
N LEU A 134 -27.47 -16.41 -13.81
CA LEU A 134 -27.19 -15.54 -14.94
C LEU A 134 -27.65 -16.14 -16.28
N GLU A 135 -27.89 -17.45 -16.31
CA GLU A 135 -28.40 -18.14 -17.49
C GLU A 135 -29.90 -17.95 -17.65
N ARG A 136 -30.34 -17.90 -18.92
CA ARG A 136 -31.76 -17.77 -19.25
C ARG A 136 -32.59 -18.85 -18.53
N PRO A 137 -33.69 -18.49 -17.83
CA PRO A 137 -34.55 -19.47 -17.17
C PRO A 137 -35.08 -20.51 -18.16
N ARG A 138 -34.74 -21.78 -17.94
CA ARG A 138 -35.17 -22.90 -18.79
C ARG A 138 -36.52 -23.42 -18.32
N LYS A 139 -37.35 -23.88 -19.27
CA LYS A 139 -38.63 -24.56 -18.97
C LYS A 139 -38.41 -25.86 -18.20
N ILE A 140 -37.41 -26.64 -18.63
CA ILE A 140 -36.95 -27.84 -17.93
C ILE A 140 -35.48 -27.60 -17.58
N GLY A 141 -35.20 -27.46 -16.29
CA GLY A 141 -33.86 -27.15 -15.80
C GLY A 141 -32.89 -28.32 -15.88
N ALA A 142 -31.60 -28.01 -15.78
CA ALA A 142 -30.50 -28.98 -15.78
C ALA A 142 -30.65 -30.11 -14.75
N LYS A 143 -31.36 -29.86 -13.63
CA LYS A 143 -31.67 -30.86 -12.60
C LYS A 143 -32.36 -32.11 -13.16
N PHE A 144 -33.22 -31.95 -14.15
CA PHE A 144 -34.03 -33.04 -14.70
C PHE A 144 -33.47 -33.58 -16.03
N THR A 145 -32.87 -32.73 -16.85
CA THR A 145 -32.38 -33.11 -18.18
C THR A 145 -30.92 -33.51 -18.21
N ASN A 146 -30.09 -33.09 -17.24
CA ASN A 146 -28.62 -33.21 -17.28
C ASN A 146 -27.98 -32.65 -18.56
N GLN A 147 -28.68 -31.82 -19.31
CA GLN A 147 -28.22 -31.27 -20.59
C GLN A 147 -27.70 -29.85 -20.41
N ALA A 148 -26.63 -29.53 -21.13
CA ALA A 148 -25.98 -28.21 -21.16
C ALA A 148 -25.71 -27.67 -19.74
N ILE A 149 -24.89 -28.39 -18.99
CA ILE A 149 -24.41 -27.99 -17.66
C ILE A 149 -23.37 -26.89 -17.84
N SER A 150 -23.61 -25.73 -17.22
CA SER A 150 -22.66 -24.62 -17.23
C SER A 150 -21.43 -24.95 -16.38
N ALA A 151 -20.28 -24.37 -16.74
CA ALA A 151 -19.07 -24.41 -15.92
C ALA A 151 -19.29 -23.65 -14.60
N ASP A 152 -18.56 -24.05 -13.55
CA ASP A 152 -18.61 -23.34 -12.26
C ASP A 152 -17.86 -22.00 -12.37
N GLU A 153 -18.37 -20.97 -11.71
CA GLU A 153 -17.70 -19.67 -11.57
C GLU A 153 -16.54 -19.74 -10.57
N PHE A 154 -15.59 -18.82 -10.68
CA PHE A 154 -14.49 -18.73 -9.73
C PHE A 154 -14.97 -18.31 -8.33
N ALA A 155 -14.41 -18.94 -7.30
CA ALA A 155 -14.52 -18.44 -5.93
C ALA A 155 -13.84 -17.08 -5.82
N GLN A 156 -14.62 -16.06 -5.43
CA GLN A 156 -14.13 -14.70 -5.31
C GLN A 156 -13.39 -14.50 -3.98
N PRO A 157 -12.20 -13.88 -3.99
CA PRO A 157 -11.53 -13.48 -2.75
C PRO A 157 -12.29 -12.36 -2.04
N ASP A 158 -12.16 -12.29 -0.72
CA ASP A 158 -12.59 -11.13 0.04
C ASP A 158 -11.53 -10.02 -0.07
N LEU A 159 -11.86 -8.92 -0.74
CA LEU A 159 -10.95 -7.83 -1.04
C LEU A 159 -11.23 -6.66 -0.10
N ASN A 160 -10.26 -6.34 0.76
CA ASN A 160 -10.29 -5.16 1.60
C ASN A 160 -9.61 -4.00 0.89
N LEU A 161 -10.35 -3.28 0.05
CA LEU A 161 -9.84 -2.15 -0.72
C LEU A 161 -10.08 -0.81 0.02
N SER A 162 -9.19 0.15 -0.21
CA SER A 162 -9.35 1.54 0.25
C SER A 162 -10.51 2.25 -0.48
N TYR A 163 -10.85 3.48 -0.07
CA TYR A 163 -11.91 4.26 -0.74
C TYR A 163 -11.65 4.44 -2.24
N ASP A 164 -10.40 4.74 -2.58
CA ASP A 164 -9.93 4.93 -3.95
C ASP A 164 -9.85 3.60 -4.68
N GLY A 165 -9.27 2.57 -4.05
CA GLY A 165 -9.20 1.22 -4.62
C GLY A 165 -10.57 0.63 -4.95
N LYS A 166 -11.64 0.94 -4.21
CA LYS A 166 -13.02 0.51 -4.56
C LYS A 166 -13.61 1.24 -5.77
N ARG A 167 -13.14 2.45 -6.06
CA ARG A 167 -13.68 3.35 -7.08
C ARG A 167 -12.78 3.51 -8.29
N ASP A 168 -11.59 2.90 -8.26
CA ASP A 168 -10.69 2.90 -9.38
C ASP A 168 -11.40 2.30 -10.61
N ARG A 169 -11.53 3.15 -11.63
CA ARG A 169 -12.16 2.83 -12.91
C ARG A 169 -11.40 1.74 -13.64
N TRP A 170 -10.10 1.65 -13.43
CA TRP A 170 -9.18 0.73 -14.09
C TRP A 170 -8.89 -0.53 -13.27
N ASN A 171 -9.71 -0.81 -12.27
CA ASN A 171 -9.64 -2.05 -11.51
C ASN A 171 -9.72 -3.30 -12.40
N GLY A 172 -8.68 -4.15 -12.32
CA GLY A 172 -8.57 -5.36 -13.13
C GLY A 172 -8.22 -5.11 -14.60
N TYR A 173 -7.62 -3.95 -14.92
CA TYR A 173 -7.07 -3.68 -16.24
C TYR A 173 -5.92 -4.66 -16.53
N ASP A 174 -5.96 -5.29 -17.71
CA ASP A 174 -4.87 -6.10 -18.21
C ASP A 174 -3.87 -5.20 -18.97
N PRO A 175 -2.61 -5.06 -18.50
CA PRO A 175 -1.61 -4.27 -19.20
C PRO A 175 -1.36 -4.73 -20.65
N ALA A 176 -1.64 -5.99 -20.99
CA ALA A 176 -1.51 -6.48 -22.35
C ALA A 176 -2.56 -5.86 -23.30
N ALA A 177 -3.72 -5.45 -22.80
CA ALA A 177 -4.75 -4.78 -23.60
C ALA A 177 -4.28 -3.42 -24.14
N HIS A 178 -3.30 -2.78 -23.49
CA HIS A 178 -2.70 -1.53 -23.96
C HIS A 178 -1.98 -1.69 -25.31
N ARG A 179 -1.58 -2.92 -25.69
CA ARG A 179 -0.95 -3.18 -26.98
C ARG A 179 -1.87 -2.85 -28.15
N ALA A 180 -3.16 -3.11 -28.02
CA ALA A 180 -4.13 -2.79 -29.09
C ALA A 180 -4.15 -1.28 -29.40
N ILE A 181 -4.01 -0.43 -28.38
CA ILE A 181 -3.94 1.02 -28.54
C ILE A 181 -2.65 1.38 -29.29
N ILE A 182 -1.52 0.82 -28.89
CA ILE A 182 -0.24 1.04 -29.59
C ILE A 182 -0.35 0.65 -31.07
N ASP A 183 -0.95 -0.51 -31.36
CA ASP A 183 -1.14 -1.00 -32.73
C ASP A 183 -2.08 -0.09 -33.54
N GLU A 184 -3.10 0.50 -32.91
CA GLU A 184 -3.98 1.50 -33.54
C GLU A 184 -3.20 2.78 -33.90
N PHE A 185 -2.40 3.31 -32.97
CA PHE A 185 -1.57 4.47 -33.23
C PHE A 185 -0.53 4.20 -34.32
N GLN A 186 0.08 3.02 -34.35
CA GLN A 186 1.01 2.64 -35.43
C GLN A 186 0.34 2.70 -36.81
N LYS A 187 -0.89 2.22 -36.95
CA LYS A 187 -1.65 2.30 -38.21
C LYS A 187 -2.00 3.74 -38.58
N VAL A 188 -2.32 4.58 -37.59
CA VAL A 188 -2.60 6.00 -37.82
C VAL A 188 -1.34 6.71 -38.33
N GLU A 189 -0.18 6.43 -37.73
CA GLU A 189 1.11 6.99 -38.14
C GLU A 189 1.53 6.51 -39.55
N GLU A 190 1.31 5.25 -39.89
CA GLU A 190 1.51 4.73 -41.24
C GLU A 190 0.59 5.43 -42.26
N ALA A 191 -0.68 5.61 -41.93
CA ALA A 191 -1.64 6.31 -42.79
C ALA A 191 -1.29 7.80 -42.96
N LYS A 192 -0.86 8.49 -41.90
CA LYS A 192 -0.34 9.86 -41.98
C LYS A 192 0.88 9.94 -42.89
N ARG A 193 1.84 9.01 -42.75
CA ARG A 193 3.04 8.94 -43.61
C ARG A 193 2.68 8.73 -45.07
N GLU A 194 1.72 7.85 -45.38
CA GLU A 194 1.23 7.66 -46.74
C GLU A 194 0.52 8.89 -47.30
N LEU A 195 -0.30 9.57 -46.48
CA LEU A 195 -0.98 10.81 -46.88
C LEU A 195 0.04 11.92 -47.18
N ARG A 196 1.07 12.06 -46.33
CA ARG A 196 2.15 13.01 -46.55
C ARG A 196 2.93 12.68 -47.83
N ALA A 197 3.29 11.41 -48.05
CA ALA A 197 3.96 10.99 -49.27
C ALA A 197 3.12 11.28 -50.54
N LYS A 198 1.80 11.03 -50.49
CA LYS A 198 0.87 11.34 -51.59
C LYS A 198 0.75 12.85 -51.84
N ARG A 199 0.77 13.67 -50.77
CA ARG A 199 0.75 15.14 -50.87
C ARG A 199 2.02 15.66 -51.55
N LEU A 200 3.18 15.16 -51.13
CA LEU A 200 4.48 15.53 -51.72
C LEU A 200 4.62 15.09 -53.19
N GLU A 201 3.99 13.97 -53.58
CA GLU A 201 3.95 13.53 -54.98
C GLU A 201 3.09 14.46 -55.86
N GLN A 202 2.00 15.01 -55.31
CA GLN A 202 1.11 15.93 -56.03
C GLN A 202 1.68 17.35 -56.13
N ASP A 203 2.39 17.80 -55.11
CA ASP A 203 2.99 19.13 -55.07
C ASP A 203 4.37 19.08 -54.35
N PRO A 204 5.50 18.99 -55.10
CA PRO A 204 6.83 18.79 -54.53
C PRO A 204 7.40 20.05 -53.84
N ASP A 205 6.80 21.22 -54.03
CA ASP A 205 7.15 22.49 -53.36
C ASP A 205 6.18 22.83 -52.21
N ALA A 206 5.18 21.98 -51.93
CA ALA A 206 4.31 22.16 -50.78
C ALA A 206 5.09 21.93 -49.49
N VAL A 207 5.47 23.02 -48.83
CA VAL A 207 6.05 23.01 -47.48
C VAL A 207 5.02 22.43 -46.52
N ASP A 208 5.30 21.27 -45.92
CA ASP A 208 4.48 20.72 -44.85
C ASP A 208 4.63 21.60 -43.60
N GLU A 209 3.67 22.50 -43.38
CA GLU A 209 3.54 23.31 -42.15
C GLU A 209 3.38 22.43 -40.88
N ASP A 210 3.11 21.13 -41.05
CA ASP A 210 2.91 20.16 -39.98
C ASP A 210 4.23 19.69 -39.33
N ASP A 211 5.37 19.75 -40.05
CA ASP A 211 6.68 19.45 -39.47
C ASP A 211 7.22 20.59 -38.59
N ASN A 212 6.70 21.82 -38.75
CA ASN A 212 7.07 22.93 -37.87
C ASN A 212 6.30 22.88 -36.53
N ALA A 213 5.15 22.23 -36.48
CA ALA A 213 4.33 22.16 -35.26
C ALA A 213 4.87 21.17 -34.22
N GLU A 214 5.50 20.06 -34.64
CA GLU A 214 6.13 19.11 -33.71
C GLU A 214 7.49 19.60 -33.17
N GLU A 215 8.25 20.41 -33.94
CA GLU A 215 9.50 21.01 -33.43
C GLU A 215 9.26 22.24 -32.52
N ASP A 216 8.15 22.97 -32.67
CA ASP A 216 7.89 24.19 -31.90
C ASP A 216 7.21 23.95 -30.52
N GLU A 217 6.56 22.80 -30.28
CA GLU A 217 5.93 22.52 -28.97
C GLU A 217 6.94 22.16 -27.87
N ASP A 218 8.01 21.41 -28.19
CA ASP A 218 9.07 21.05 -27.22
C ASP A 218 10.00 22.24 -26.89
N LYS A 219 10.05 23.24 -27.78
CA LYS A 219 10.87 24.45 -27.60
C LYS A 219 10.24 25.44 -26.61
N TYR A 220 8.92 25.46 -26.50
CA TYR A 220 8.19 26.44 -25.69
C TYR A 220 8.09 26.08 -24.20
N VAL A 221 8.48 24.87 -23.79
CA VAL A 221 8.42 24.44 -22.37
C VAL A 221 9.66 24.88 -21.59
N ASP A 222 10.83 24.99 -22.23
CA ASP A 222 12.10 25.35 -21.55
C ASP A 222 12.31 26.87 -21.38
N GLU A 223 11.57 27.73 -22.09
CA GLU A 223 11.71 29.20 -22.03
C GLU A 223 10.71 29.92 -21.12
N VAL A 224 9.79 29.19 -20.46
CA VAL A 224 8.90 29.76 -19.43
C VAL A 224 9.64 29.83 -18.10
N ASP A 225 10.38 30.92 -17.89
CA ASP A 225 10.95 31.31 -16.60
C ASP A 225 9.85 31.33 -15.53
N MET A 226 9.82 30.32 -14.67
CA MET A 226 8.88 30.23 -13.55
C MET A 226 9.14 31.42 -12.60
N PRO A 227 8.20 32.36 -12.44
CA PRO A 227 8.41 33.51 -11.58
C PRO A 227 8.44 33.04 -10.11
N GLY A 228 9.63 32.84 -9.56
CA GLY A 228 9.79 32.45 -8.15
C GLY A 228 11.11 31.79 -7.75
N THR A 229 11.90 31.28 -8.68
CA THR A 229 13.23 30.71 -8.36
C THR A 229 14.28 31.80 -8.25
N LYS A 230 14.26 32.49 -7.11
CA LYS A 230 15.40 33.27 -6.64
C LYS A 230 16.49 32.29 -6.17
N VAL A 231 17.69 32.50 -6.71
CA VAL A 231 18.98 32.03 -6.20
C VAL A 231 19.11 32.31 -4.71
#